data_AF-A0A357CYH3-F1
#
_entry.id   AF-A0A357CYH3-F1
#
_cell.length_a   1.000
_cell.length_b   1.000
_cell.length_c   1.000
_cell.angle_alpha   90.00
_cell.angle_beta   90.00
_cell.angle_gamma   90.00
#
_symmetry.space_group_name_H-M   'P 1'
#
loop_
_entity.id
_entity.type
_entity.pdbx_description
1 polymer ?
#
loop_
_entity_poly.entity_id
_entity_poly.type
_entity_poly.pdbx_seq_one_letter_code
_entity_poly.pdbx_strand_id
1 'polypeptide(L)'
;INLLLIIVVLLCLNLVGCTKITSGSISHTDNFSSKSPTEESIDNGIGIPSNAIETETNGLYRFDNGIDEFSQLIEAFVSGDVLRLEYISPGLDTSSMRIITYSLSSHTILGEVSLAEDFWVTGEMNFGGFFTISITSSEVVYYDKNCSETYRDTVFERGTIGYLAYVDADGKYMIYNRANDGMMMIYSFSSGISEELESVSRNSAVVGYKDGCFYLRDFDSGIIKISPEQKKAETLISGINMQFVSTDYEIYRQSDYFVITPLENNLHTMTPVHSEDENPLASGDNKFATISHDDMFDVIRIYDLSSSKVSPGIKVEGSVGKLLFCGNELLLIISADYESEKVMYYLYHLNETDGYENIVLTEADDEELNDESIPEWTGSTETIILAQALLDTYGIRVLYGENDIVLDFFTSNGVSEEESVRTKIQALLGFLDYFPEGMLDEIGDGNEIWLYMCVKPTYTSTGGNVDGIAAQIGKHPLIIMDTQCSDTLFLETIVHEVSHLIDIKASSSFITGWNDLLPVSISGEVYSNSYTEDYDNAYTPYDNGSTEVWFYDQYSRTFPTEDRAVIFQKMY
;
A
#
# COMPACT_ATOMS: atom_id res chain seq x y z
N ILE A 1 -14.86 9.98 -13.83
CA ILE A 1 -13.47 9.67 -14.24
C ILE A 1 -12.43 9.97 -13.15
N ASN A 2 -12.54 11.01 -12.30
CA ASN A 2 -11.44 11.28 -11.34
C ASN A 2 -11.72 11.18 -9.83
N LEU A 3 -12.94 10.90 -9.35
CA LEU A 3 -13.15 10.81 -7.89
C LEU A 3 -12.56 9.53 -7.27
N LEU A 4 -12.52 8.42 -8.03
CA LEU A 4 -11.95 7.14 -7.58
C LEU A 4 -10.41 7.13 -7.65
N LEU A 5 -9.83 7.88 -8.60
CA LEU A 5 -8.37 8.03 -8.69
C LEU A 5 -7.80 8.82 -7.52
N ILE A 6 -8.56 9.77 -6.97
CA ILE A 6 -8.12 10.63 -5.87
C ILE A 6 -8.11 9.92 -4.52
N ILE A 7 -9.06 9.00 -4.28
CA ILE A 7 -9.01 8.18 -3.06
C ILE A 7 -7.87 7.15 -3.15
N VAL A 8 -7.58 6.60 -4.34
CA VAL A 8 -6.42 5.74 -4.54
C VAL A 8 -5.12 6.54 -4.44
N VAL A 9 -5.02 7.76 -4.98
CA VAL A 9 -3.81 8.60 -4.86
C VAL A 9 -3.62 9.13 -3.43
N LEU A 10 -4.67 9.51 -2.70
CA LEU A 10 -4.59 9.94 -1.29
C LEU A 10 -4.33 8.78 -0.32
N LEU A 11 -4.79 7.55 -0.62
CA LEU A 11 -4.40 6.35 0.13
C LEU A 11 -3.00 5.85 -0.25
N CYS A 12 -2.54 6.06 -1.50
CA CYS A 12 -1.19 5.69 -1.93
C CYS A 12 -0.09 6.65 -1.43
N LEU A 13 -0.42 7.92 -1.13
CA LEU A 13 0.55 8.90 -0.60
C LEU A 13 1.04 8.58 0.83
N ASN A 14 0.29 7.78 1.59
CA ASN A 14 0.72 7.29 2.90
C ASN A 14 1.64 6.05 2.83
N LEU A 15 1.91 5.50 1.63
CA LEU A 15 2.57 4.19 1.47
C LEU A 15 3.96 4.24 0.83
N VAL A 16 4.47 5.45 0.54
CA VAL A 16 5.79 5.65 -0.10
C VAL A 16 6.80 6.23 0.89
N GLY A 17 7.80 5.43 1.25
CA GLY A 17 8.91 5.84 2.11
C GLY A 17 9.87 6.82 1.43
N CYS A 18 10.39 7.79 2.19
CA CYS A 18 11.36 8.79 1.71
C CYS A 18 12.71 8.19 1.29
N THR A 19 13.33 8.80 0.28
CA THR A 19 14.65 8.42 -0.25
C THR A 19 15.78 9.25 0.33
N LYS A 20 16.89 8.59 0.69
CA LYS A 20 18.17 9.21 1.02
C LYS A 20 19.18 9.01 -0.10
N ILE A 21 19.94 10.06 -0.41
CA ILE A 21 21.08 10.02 -1.32
C ILE A 21 22.34 9.78 -0.48
N THR A 22 23.07 8.69 -0.75
CA THR A 22 24.39 8.45 -0.16
C THR A 22 25.50 8.85 -1.14
N SER A 23 26.58 9.42 -0.62
CA SER A 23 27.75 9.85 -1.38
C SER A 23 28.61 8.65 -1.79
N GLY A 24 28.35 8.09 -2.96
CA GLY A 24 29.14 7.01 -3.56
C GLY A 24 30.40 7.53 -4.29
N SER A 25 31.58 7.15 -3.80
CA SER A 25 32.86 7.40 -4.45
C SER A 25 33.05 6.48 -5.66
N ILE A 26 33.14 7.03 -6.88
CA ILE A 26 33.58 6.31 -8.09
C ILE A 26 34.89 6.91 -8.58
N SER A 27 35.94 6.11 -8.52
CA SER A 27 37.21 6.38 -9.19
C SER A 27 37.09 6.07 -10.67
N HIS A 28 37.28 7.07 -11.55
CA HIS A 28 38.10 6.92 -12.74
C HIS A 28 38.45 8.28 -13.36
N THR A 29 39.70 8.35 -13.80
CA THR A 29 40.45 9.45 -14.39
C THR A 29 39.94 9.85 -15.77
N ASP A 30 39.68 11.14 -16.03
CA ASP A 30 40.53 11.95 -16.92
C ASP A 30 40.09 13.43 -17.04
N ASN A 31 41.14 14.25 -17.16
CA ASN A 31 41.24 15.71 -17.23
C ASN A 31 40.10 16.51 -17.90
N PHE A 32 39.41 17.35 -17.11
CA PHE A 32 39.09 18.73 -17.52
C PHE A 32 39.22 19.69 -16.33
N SER A 33 39.90 20.80 -16.57
CA SER A 33 40.26 21.82 -15.60
C SER A 33 39.08 22.76 -15.30
N SER A 34 38.56 22.71 -14.08
CA SER A 34 37.92 23.85 -13.43
C SER A 34 37.99 23.68 -11.91
N LYS A 35 38.40 24.74 -11.22
CA LYS A 35 38.74 24.79 -9.79
C LYS A 35 37.71 24.04 -8.91
N SER A 36 38.19 23.00 -8.23
CA SER A 36 37.51 22.32 -7.14
C SER A 36 37.30 23.29 -5.96
N PRO A 37 36.07 23.49 -5.46
CA PRO A 37 35.87 23.98 -4.10
C PRO A 37 36.46 22.93 -3.16
N THR A 38 37.26 23.39 -2.22
CA THR A 38 37.80 22.58 -1.12
C THR A 38 36.68 21.81 -0.42
N GLU A 39 36.87 20.50 -0.28
CA GLU A 39 36.12 19.64 0.64
C GLU A 39 36.20 20.24 2.06
N GLU A 40 35.20 21.02 2.43
CA GLU A 40 34.85 21.18 3.84
C GLU A 40 34.05 19.93 4.22
N SER A 41 34.68 19.09 5.05
CA SER A 41 33.97 18.08 5.83
C SER A 41 33.02 18.80 6.77
N ILE A 42 31.76 18.96 6.36
CA ILE A 42 30.73 19.54 7.23
C ILE A 42 30.29 18.45 8.21
N ASP A 43 30.67 18.65 9.47
CA ASP A 43 30.11 17.97 10.64
C ASP A 43 28.65 18.41 10.78
N ASN A 44 27.75 17.77 10.02
CA ASN A 44 26.31 18.09 9.94
C ASN A 44 25.55 17.49 11.13
N GLY A 45 25.89 17.89 12.35
CA GLY A 45 25.14 17.46 13.54
C GLY A 45 23.71 18.00 13.48
N ILE A 46 22.78 17.23 12.92
CA ILE A 46 21.34 17.48 13.09
C ILE A 46 21.06 17.31 14.58
N GLY A 47 20.81 18.42 15.27
CA GLY A 47 20.67 18.45 16.73
C GLY A 47 19.24 18.72 17.17
N ILE A 48 19.01 18.66 18.48
CA ILE A 48 17.76 19.13 19.07
C ILE A 48 17.78 20.66 19.14
N PRO A 49 16.74 21.35 18.63
CA PRO A 49 16.64 22.79 18.71
C PRO A 49 16.73 23.30 20.15
N SER A 50 17.42 24.42 20.36
CA SER A 50 17.51 25.03 21.71
C SER A 50 16.17 25.48 22.30
N ASN A 51 15.16 25.68 21.44
CA ASN A 51 13.78 25.99 21.83
C ASN A 51 12.90 24.74 22.00
N ALA A 52 13.43 23.54 21.77
CA ALA A 52 12.68 22.31 21.95
C ALA A 52 12.46 22.02 23.43
N ILE A 53 11.29 21.45 23.73
CA ILE A 53 10.86 21.09 25.08
C ILE A 53 10.73 19.57 25.10
N GLU A 54 11.46 18.93 26.00
CA GLU A 54 11.33 17.49 26.23
C GLU A 54 9.92 17.17 26.74
N THR A 55 9.30 16.15 26.17
CA THR A 55 7.97 15.67 26.55
C THR A 55 8.05 14.73 27.76
N GLU A 56 6.93 14.19 28.21
CA GLU A 56 6.93 13.13 29.22
C GLU A 56 7.53 11.82 28.70
N THR A 57 7.59 11.63 27.38
CA THR A 57 8.26 10.51 26.73
C THR A 57 9.76 10.83 26.61
N ASN A 58 10.60 10.02 27.27
CA ASN A 58 12.05 10.21 27.28
C ASN A 58 12.65 10.23 25.87
N GLY A 59 13.50 11.23 25.60
CA GLY A 59 14.16 11.39 24.30
C GLY A 59 13.27 11.95 23.18
N LEU A 60 12.01 12.29 23.47
CA LEU A 60 11.08 12.94 22.55
C LEU A 60 10.99 14.44 22.88
N TYR A 61 11.35 15.26 21.91
CA TYR A 61 11.40 16.72 22.04
C TYR A 61 10.41 17.38 21.10
N ARG A 62 9.46 18.14 21.65
CA ARG A 62 8.57 18.98 20.85
C ARG A 62 9.26 20.30 20.54
N PHE A 63 9.22 20.75 19.29
CA PHE A 63 9.79 22.04 18.92
C PHE A 63 8.83 22.87 18.08
N ASP A 64 9.03 24.18 18.13
CA ASP A 64 8.36 25.15 17.27
C ASP A 64 9.31 25.47 16.10
N ASN A 65 8.87 25.16 14.89
CA ASN A 65 9.60 25.44 13.66
C ASN A 65 9.37 26.87 13.12
N GLY A 66 8.55 27.66 13.80
CA GLY A 66 8.18 29.03 13.41
C GLY A 66 7.13 29.09 12.30
N ILE A 67 6.49 27.96 11.95
CA ILE A 67 5.45 27.87 10.93
C ILE A 67 4.09 27.73 11.62
N ASP A 68 3.38 28.84 11.73
CA ASP A 68 2.03 28.92 12.30
C ASP A 68 0.99 28.78 11.19
N GLU A 69 0.87 27.57 10.62
CA GLU A 69 -0.09 27.24 9.59
C GLU A 69 -0.67 25.84 9.82
N PHE A 70 -1.99 25.75 9.70
CA PHE A 70 -2.70 24.47 9.71
C PHE A 70 -3.07 24.09 8.28
N SER A 71 -2.72 22.87 7.90
CA SER A 71 -3.22 22.24 6.69
C SER A 71 -3.70 20.85 7.07
N GLN A 72 -4.83 20.43 6.47
CA GLN A 72 -5.35 19.07 6.62
C GLN A 72 -4.46 18.04 5.92
N LEU A 73 -3.67 18.48 4.93
CA LEU A 73 -2.71 17.64 4.22
C LEU A 73 -1.34 18.32 4.23
N ILE A 74 -0.37 17.65 4.85
CA ILE A 74 1.02 18.07 4.91
C ILE A 74 1.87 16.91 4.45
N GLU A 75 2.58 17.12 3.35
CA GLU A 75 3.66 16.23 2.95
C GLU A 75 4.99 16.76 3.45
N ALA A 76 5.90 15.84 3.74
CA ALA A 76 7.21 16.20 4.25
C ALA A 76 8.29 15.23 3.75
N PHE A 77 9.46 15.80 3.49
CA PHE A 77 10.59 15.10 2.90
C PHE A 77 11.90 15.62 3.50
N VAL A 78 12.91 14.75 3.60
CA VAL A 78 14.23 15.12 4.14
C VAL A 78 15.31 14.79 3.12
N SER A 79 16.12 15.79 2.79
CA SER A 79 17.31 15.66 1.93
C SER A 79 18.52 16.28 2.65
N GLY A 80 19.30 15.42 3.31
CA GLY A 80 20.41 15.83 4.16
C GLY A 80 19.93 16.67 5.35
N ASP A 81 20.35 17.94 5.37
CA ASP A 81 19.98 18.92 6.40
C ASP A 81 18.64 19.63 6.12
N VAL A 82 18.09 19.47 4.93
CA VAL A 82 16.90 20.22 4.49
C VAL A 82 15.65 19.36 4.70
N LEU A 83 14.74 19.86 5.52
CA LEU A 83 13.36 19.42 5.62
C LEU A 83 12.51 20.26 4.66
N ARG A 84 11.82 19.61 3.72
CA ARG A 84 10.83 20.24 2.86
C ARG A 84 9.44 19.90 3.38
N LEU A 85 8.63 20.93 3.64
CA LEU A 85 7.25 20.83 4.08
C LEU A 85 6.35 21.37 2.97
N GLU A 86 5.32 20.61 2.62
CA GLU A 86 4.34 20.97 1.60
C GLU A 86 2.97 21.08 2.25
N TYR A 87 2.46 22.30 2.40
CA TYR A 87 1.11 22.57 2.90
C TYR A 87 0.17 22.56 1.70
N ILE A 88 -0.61 21.49 1.58
CA ILE A 88 -1.43 21.22 0.41
C ILE A 88 -2.87 21.64 0.69
N SER A 89 -3.39 22.55 -0.12
CA SER A 89 -4.80 22.90 -0.14
C SER A 89 -5.50 22.11 -1.25
N PRO A 90 -6.21 21.01 -0.91
CA PRO A 90 -6.81 20.14 -1.91
C PRO A 90 -7.99 20.83 -2.61
N GLY A 91 -8.04 20.66 -3.94
CA GLY A 91 -9.20 20.94 -4.80
C GLY A 91 -9.82 19.64 -5.32
N LEU A 92 -10.72 19.73 -6.29
CA LEU A 92 -11.41 18.56 -6.84
C LEU A 92 -10.51 17.69 -7.74
N ASP A 93 -9.71 18.30 -8.60
CA ASP A 93 -8.78 17.60 -9.53
C ASP A 93 -7.36 18.20 -9.50
N THR A 94 -7.17 19.23 -8.66
CA THR A 94 -6.01 20.11 -8.61
C THR A 94 -5.74 20.48 -7.16
N SER A 95 -4.56 21.01 -6.88
CA SER A 95 -4.22 21.55 -5.57
C SER A 95 -3.38 22.81 -5.72
N SER A 96 -3.48 23.68 -4.73
CA SER A 96 -2.47 24.72 -4.52
C SER A 96 -1.57 24.27 -3.37
N MET A 97 -0.31 24.65 -3.43
CA MET A 97 0.69 24.20 -2.46
C MET A 97 1.53 25.37 -2.00
N ARG A 98 1.86 25.38 -0.72
CA ARG A 98 2.92 26.21 -0.17
C ARG A 98 4.06 25.30 0.27
N ILE A 99 5.21 25.45 -0.35
CA ILE A 99 6.40 24.64 -0.08
C ILE A 99 7.37 25.50 0.75
N ILE A 100 7.75 24.99 1.91
CA ILE A 100 8.71 25.63 2.82
C ILE A 100 9.90 24.70 2.99
N THR A 101 11.12 25.24 2.84
CA THR A 101 12.35 24.53 3.16
C THR A 101 12.88 25.00 4.50
N TYR A 102 13.32 24.06 5.34
CA TYR A 102 13.77 24.29 6.71
C TYR A 102 15.09 23.57 6.95
N SER A 103 16.05 24.23 7.59
CA SER A 103 17.32 23.63 7.98
C SER A 103 17.20 22.97 9.34
N LEU A 104 17.44 21.66 9.40
CA LEU A 104 17.40 20.88 10.63
C LEU A 104 18.59 21.16 11.55
N SER A 105 19.74 21.62 11.03
CA SER A 105 20.94 21.94 11.80
C SER A 105 20.93 23.37 12.35
N SER A 106 20.44 24.34 11.56
CA SER A 106 20.38 25.74 11.98
C SER A 106 19.03 26.13 12.57
N HIS A 107 18.03 25.25 12.47
CA HIS A 107 16.67 25.44 12.98
C HIS A 107 15.98 26.69 12.42
N THR A 108 16.11 26.92 11.11
CA THR A 108 15.59 28.12 10.45
C THR A 108 14.96 27.79 9.11
N ILE A 109 13.90 28.52 8.76
CA ILE A 109 13.34 28.54 7.40
C ILE A 109 14.41 29.07 6.43
N LEU A 110 14.63 28.33 5.35
CA LEU A 110 15.58 28.65 4.28
C LEU A 110 14.90 29.41 3.14
N GLY A 111 13.69 28.99 2.77
CA GLY A 111 12.94 29.60 1.69
C GLY A 111 11.50 29.11 1.62
N GLU A 112 10.73 29.75 0.75
CA GLU A 112 9.32 29.45 0.52
C GLU A 112 8.97 29.68 -0.96
N VAL A 113 8.10 28.82 -1.50
CA VAL A 113 7.44 29.04 -2.78
C VAL A 113 5.96 28.70 -2.68
N SER A 114 5.10 29.50 -3.32
CA SER A 114 3.68 29.19 -3.46
C SER A 114 3.38 28.76 -4.90
N LEU A 115 2.79 27.58 -5.04
CA LEU A 115 2.32 27.03 -6.30
C LEU A 115 0.82 27.30 -6.42
N ALA A 116 0.42 27.87 -7.56
CA ALA A 116 -0.99 28.11 -7.88
C ALA A 116 -1.76 26.78 -8.05
N GLU A 117 -3.07 26.85 -8.16
CA GLU A 117 -3.90 25.66 -8.36
C GLU A 117 -3.56 24.92 -9.67
N ASP A 118 -3.07 23.69 -9.55
CA ASP A 118 -2.78 22.79 -10.68
C ASP A 118 -2.66 21.32 -10.19
N PHE A 119 -2.46 20.39 -11.11
CA PHE A 119 -2.05 19.03 -10.78
C PHE A 119 -0.53 18.98 -10.69
N TRP A 120 -0.04 19.05 -9.45
CA TRP A 120 1.40 19.09 -9.15
C TRP A 120 1.95 17.71 -8.81
N VAL A 121 3.18 17.47 -9.27
CA VAL A 121 4.07 16.45 -8.72
C VAL A 121 5.34 17.12 -8.24
N THR A 122 5.84 16.71 -7.08
CA THR A 122 7.05 17.27 -6.47
C THR A 122 8.00 16.14 -6.08
N GLY A 123 9.28 16.46 -5.93
CA GLY A 123 10.27 15.48 -5.46
C GLY A 123 11.62 16.10 -5.16
N GLU A 124 12.49 15.30 -4.53
CA GLU A 124 13.78 15.75 -4.02
C GLU A 124 14.85 15.81 -5.13
N MET A 125 15.76 16.77 -5.01
CA MET A 125 16.98 16.86 -5.79
C MET A 125 18.22 16.88 -4.87
N ASN A 126 19.39 16.75 -5.49
CA ASN A 126 20.65 16.83 -4.78
C ASN A 126 20.82 18.16 -4.01
N PHE A 127 21.58 18.10 -2.91
CA PHE A 127 21.94 19.26 -2.09
C PHE A 127 20.76 20.01 -1.45
N GLY A 128 19.65 19.30 -1.19
CA GLY A 128 18.44 19.86 -0.60
C GLY A 128 17.62 20.73 -1.55
N GLY A 129 17.90 20.67 -2.85
CA GLY A 129 17.01 21.21 -3.88
C GLY A 129 15.79 20.31 -4.09
N PHE A 130 14.84 20.78 -4.88
CA PHE A 130 13.64 20.02 -5.22
C PHE A 130 13.10 20.43 -6.59
N PHE A 131 12.25 19.58 -7.17
CA PHE A 131 11.54 19.89 -8.41
C PHE A 131 10.03 19.99 -8.18
N THR A 132 9.38 20.73 -9.08
CA THR A 132 7.92 20.76 -9.23
C THR A 132 7.57 20.54 -10.69
N ILE A 133 6.56 19.72 -10.96
CA ILE A 133 6.03 19.45 -12.29
C ILE A 133 4.55 19.81 -12.28
N SER A 134 4.14 20.74 -13.14
CA SER A 134 2.72 20.90 -13.45
C SER A 134 2.36 19.91 -14.56
N ILE A 135 1.52 18.94 -14.24
CA ILE A 135 1.03 17.95 -15.20
C ILE A 135 0.22 18.64 -16.31
N THR A 136 -0.64 19.60 -15.94
CA THR A 136 -1.52 20.29 -16.89
C THR A 136 -0.74 21.12 -17.90
N SER A 137 0.29 21.84 -17.47
CA SER A 137 1.09 22.69 -18.36
C SER A 137 2.34 21.99 -18.90
N SER A 138 2.68 20.80 -18.38
CA SER A 138 3.92 20.08 -18.67
C SER A 138 5.17 20.93 -18.39
N GLU A 139 5.07 21.82 -17.41
CA GLU A 139 6.16 22.67 -16.95
C GLU A 139 6.92 21.99 -15.80
N VAL A 140 8.24 21.95 -15.93
CA VAL A 140 9.16 21.42 -14.92
C VAL A 140 9.99 22.59 -14.40
N VAL A 141 10.05 22.75 -13.08
CA VAL A 141 10.82 23.80 -12.41
C VAL A 141 11.70 23.18 -11.33
N TYR A 142 12.97 23.57 -11.26
CA TYR A 142 13.90 23.16 -10.21
C TYR A 142 14.20 24.33 -9.29
N TYR A 143 14.27 24.04 -8.00
CA TYR A 143 14.56 24.98 -6.95
C TYR A 143 15.78 24.52 -6.16
N ASP A 144 16.60 25.48 -5.72
CA ASP A 144 17.62 25.21 -4.70
C ASP A 144 16.98 25.12 -3.30
N LYS A 145 17.81 24.81 -2.30
CA LYS A 145 17.37 24.73 -0.89
C LYS A 145 16.84 26.03 -0.29
N ASN A 146 16.99 27.17 -0.96
CA ASN A 146 16.44 28.46 -0.54
C ASN A 146 15.16 28.81 -1.33
N CYS A 147 14.57 27.82 -2.01
CA CYS A 147 13.44 27.99 -2.92
C CYS A 147 13.71 28.97 -4.08
N SER A 148 14.97 29.15 -4.47
CA SER A 148 15.31 29.95 -5.65
C SER A 148 15.26 29.08 -6.90
N GLU A 149 14.54 29.53 -7.92
CA GLU A 149 14.47 28.85 -9.22
C GLU A 149 15.86 28.77 -9.86
N THR A 150 16.27 27.56 -10.22
CA THR A 150 17.54 27.28 -10.89
C THR A 150 17.35 26.81 -12.33
N TYR A 151 16.16 26.30 -12.65
CA TYR A 151 15.79 25.80 -13.98
C TYR A 151 14.27 25.86 -14.16
N ARG A 152 13.84 26.12 -15.39
CA ARG A 152 12.44 26.05 -15.83
C ARG A 152 12.38 25.66 -17.29
N ASP A 153 11.50 24.72 -17.61
CA ASP A 153 11.24 24.34 -18.99
C ASP A 153 9.82 23.80 -19.17
N THR A 154 9.27 23.97 -20.37
CA THR A 154 8.00 23.34 -20.79
C THR A 154 8.36 22.19 -21.71
N VAL A 155 8.37 20.99 -21.13
CA VAL A 155 9.04 19.82 -21.74
C VAL A 155 8.21 19.22 -22.88
N PHE A 156 6.88 19.30 -22.78
CA PHE A 156 5.96 18.71 -23.73
C PHE A 156 4.77 19.62 -24.05
N GLU A 157 4.04 19.29 -25.11
CA GLU A 157 2.72 19.86 -25.34
C GLU A 157 1.74 19.42 -24.24
N ARG A 158 0.82 20.30 -23.88
CA ARG A 158 -0.22 20.04 -22.88
C ARG A 158 -0.97 18.75 -23.17
N GLY A 159 -1.11 17.91 -22.13
CA GLY A 159 -1.78 16.62 -22.22
C GLY A 159 -0.89 15.47 -22.71
N THR A 160 0.43 15.66 -22.77
CA THR A 160 1.38 14.58 -23.05
C THR A 160 1.65 13.72 -21.81
N ILE A 161 1.82 14.36 -20.66
CA ILE A 161 2.04 13.70 -19.37
C ILE A 161 0.69 13.27 -18.80
N GLY A 162 0.60 12.03 -18.34
CA GLY A 162 -0.54 11.47 -17.61
C GLY A 162 -0.49 11.85 -16.12
N TYR A 163 -0.82 10.90 -15.25
CA TYR A 163 -0.93 11.14 -13.80
C TYR A 163 0.41 11.03 -13.02
N LEU A 164 1.51 10.64 -13.65
CA LEU A 164 2.79 10.35 -13.00
C LEU A 164 3.95 10.98 -13.77
N ALA A 165 4.81 11.71 -13.06
CA ALA A 165 6.10 12.17 -13.55
C ALA A 165 7.09 12.31 -12.38
N TYR A 166 8.37 12.01 -12.59
CA TYR A 166 9.39 12.14 -11.55
C TYR A 166 10.77 12.37 -12.17
N VAL A 167 11.54 13.30 -11.59
CA VAL A 167 12.86 13.69 -12.07
C VAL A 167 13.93 13.05 -11.19
N ASP A 168 15.05 12.64 -11.78
CA ASP A 168 16.19 12.15 -11.01
C ASP A 168 16.84 13.25 -10.17
N ALA A 169 17.62 12.87 -9.16
CA ALA A 169 18.21 13.84 -8.23
C ALA A 169 19.14 14.87 -8.89
N ASP A 170 19.66 14.57 -10.09
CA ASP A 170 20.53 15.45 -10.89
C ASP A 170 19.79 16.32 -11.91
N GLY A 171 18.50 16.11 -12.14
CA GLY A 171 17.74 16.83 -13.18
C GLY A 171 18.13 16.47 -14.62
N LYS A 172 18.69 15.27 -14.85
CA LYS A 172 19.12 14.77 -16.16
C LYS A 172 18.05 13.94 -16.86
N TYR A 173 17.24 13.23 -16.09
CA TYR A 173 16.24 12.30 -16.58
C TYR A 173 14.90 12.51 -15.88
N MET A 174 13.82 12.21 -16.60
CA MET A 174 12.47 12.17 -16.04
C MET A 174 11.79 10.91 -16.50
N ILE A 175 11.17 10.17 -15.57
CA ILE A 175 10.18 9.16 -15.91
C ILE A 175 8.79 9.79 -15.90
N TYR A 176 7.93 9.40 -16.83
CA TYR A 176 6.56 9.90 -16.87
C TYR A 176 5.64 8.95 -17.63
N ASN A 177 4.37 8.87 -17.26
CA ASN A 177 3.42 8.10 -18.04
C ASN A 177 2.82 8.94 -19.16
N ARG A 178 2.66 8.36 -20.34
CA ARG A 178 2.06 9.04 -21.49
C ARG A 178 0.54 9.06 -21.33
N ALA A 179 -0.09 10.23 -21.46
CA ALA A 179 -1.50 10.41 -21.10
C ALA A 179 -2.50 9.59 -21.94
N ASN A 180 -2.17 9.25 -23.19
CA ASN A 180 -3.09 8.61 -24.11
C ASN A 180 -3.26 7.10 -23.88
N ASP A 181 -2.21 6.41 -23.43
CA ASP A 181 -2.18 4.97 -23.27
C ASP A 181 -1.58 4.49 -21.94
N GLY A 182 -1.10 5.42 -21.10
CA GLY A 182 -0.48 5.11 -19.82
C GLY A 182 0.90 4.49 -19.93
N MET A 183 1.52 4.46 -21.12
CA MET A 183 2.84 3.85 -21.30
C MET A 183 3.89 4.57 -20.48
N MET A 184 4.74 3.82 -19.79
CA MET A 184 5.86 4.39 -19.04
C MET A 184 6.96 4.83 -20.00
N MET A 185 7.39 6.09 -19.85
CA MET A 185 8.39 6.73 -20.68
C MET A 185 9.58 7.17 -19.83
N ILE A 186 10.76 7.18 -20.43
CA ILE A 186 11.93 7.89 -19.92
C ILE A 186 12.31 9.03 -20.86
N TYR A 187 12.48 10.23 -20.32
CA TYR A 187 12.89 11.44 -21.01
C TYR A 187 14.28 11.88 -20.58
N SER A 188 15.11 12.31 -21.53
CA SER A 188 16.42 12.91 -21.24
C SER A 188 16.42 14.41 -21.57
N PHE A 189 16.60 15.25 -20.55
CA PHE A 189 16.64 16.72 -20.71
C PHE A 189 17.77 17.19 -21.63
N SER A 190 18.89 16.47 -21.64
CA SER A 190 20.04 16.83 -22.50
C SER A 190 19.79 16.63 -24.00
N SER A 191 18.95 15.66 -24.36
CA SER A 191 18.71 15.29 -25.77
C SER A 191 17.32 15.70 -26.27
N GLY A 192 16.37 15.94 -25.36
CA GLY A 192 14.98 16.21 -25.72
C GLY A 192 14.22 14.98 -26.24
N ILE A 193 14.72 13.77 -25.95
CA ILE A 193 14.18 12.51 -26.48
C ILE A 193 13.47 11.74 -25.36
N SER A 194 12.28 11.23 -25.67
CA SER A 194 11.55 10.24 -24.87
C SER A 194 11.63 8.85 -25.49
N GLU A 195 11.81 7.83 -24.65
CA GLU A 195 11.86 6.42 -25.04
C GLU A 195 10.92 5.60 -24.15
N GLU A 196 10.34 4.54 -24.71
CA GLU A 196 9.41 3.65 -23.98
C GLU A 196 10.21 2.70 -23.06
N LEU A 197 9.70 2.51 -21.84
CA LEU A 197 10.23 1.52 -20.90
C LEU A 197 9.39 0.25 -21.00
N GLU A 198 9.88 -0.72 -21.77
CA GLU A 198 9.23 -2.02 -21.91
C GLU A 198 9.21 -2.73 -20.54
N SER A 199 8.10 -3.40 -20.20
CA SER A 199 7.88 -4.20 -18.96
C SER A 199 7.45 -3.44 -17.70
N VAL A 200 7.10 -2.16 -17.79
CA VAL A 200 6.40 -1.44 -16.70
C VAL A 200 4.92 -1.38 -17.03
N SER A 201 4.06 -1.79 -16.11
CA SER A 201 2.61 -1.71 -16.29
C SER A 201 2.12 -0.26 -16.37
N ARG A 202 0.84 -0.09 -16.71
CA ARG A 202 0.20 1.23 -16.78
C ARG A 202 -0.24 1.73 -15.41
N ASN A 203 -0.16 0.88 -14.37
CA ASN A 203 -0.58 1.18 -13.02
C ASN A 203 0.64 1.14 -12.10
N SER A 204 1.26 2.29 -11.90
CA SER A 204 2.47 2.38 -11.10
C SER A 204 2.51 3.65 -10.26
N ALA A 205 3.20 3.59 -9.14
CA ALA A 205 3.54 4.73 -8.30
C ALA A 205 5.06 4.83 -8.15
N VAL A 206 5.58 6.05 -8.10
CA VAL A 206 7.01 6.25 -7.85
C VAL A 206 7.28 6.05 -6.37
N VAL A 207 8.25 5.18 -6.06
CA VAL A 207 8.77 4.99 -4.71
C VAL A 207 9.86 6.02 -4.44
N GLY A 208 10.75 6.25 -5.41
CA GLY A 208 11.71 7.35 -5.37
C GLY A 208 12.95 7.11 -6.23
N TYR A 209 14.04 7.83 -5.94
CA TYR A 209 15.31 7.74 -6.65
C TYR A 209 16.47 7.48 -5.68
N LYS A 210 17.25 6.42 -5.94
CA LYS A 210 18.41 6.03 -5.13
C LYS A 210 19.47 5.35 -6.00
N ASP A 211 20.74 5.57 -5.70
CA ASP A 211 21.90 4.92 -6.35
C ASP A 211 21.85 4.95 -7.88
N GLY A 212 21.42 6.08 -8.44
CA GLY A 212 21.35 6.29 -9.88
C GLY A 212 20.11 5.70 -10.57
N CYS A 213 19.16 5.13 -9.82
CA CYS A 213 18.01 4.42 -10.36
C CYS A 213 16.69 4.98 -9.81
N PHE A 214 15.64 4.92 -10.63
CA PHE A 214 14.26 5.10 -10.15
C PHE A 214 13.73 3.77 -9.61
N TYR A 215 12.92 3.84 -8.56
CA TYR A 215 12.19 2.71 -8.00
C TYR A 215 10.70 2.99 -8.12
N LEU A 216 9.97 2.04 -8.67
CA LEU A 216 8.53 2.12 -8.85
C LEU A 216 7.86 0.92 -8.20
N ARG A 217 6.69 1.15 -7.62
CA ARG A 217 5.73 0.12 -7.30
C ARG A 217 4.83 -0.04 -8.50
N ASP A 218 4.95 -1.16 -9.19
CA ASP A 218 4.02 -1.61 -10.21
C ASP A 218 2.97 -2.49 -9.52
N PHE A 219 1.71 -2.07 -9.58
CA PHE A 219 0.63 -2.78 -8.90
C PHE A 219 0.27 -4.11 -9.55
N ASP A 220 0.76 -4.38 -10.77
CA ASP A 220 0.54 -5.62 -11.49
C ASP A 220 1.73 -6.59 -11.38
N SER A 221 2.96 -6.08 -11.17
CA SER A 221 4.19 -6.91 -11.25
C SER A 221 5.11 -6.86 -10.03
N GLY A 222 4.92 -5.90 -9.11
CA GLY A 222 5.73 -5.75 -7.90
C GLY A 222 6.66 -4.54 -7.94
N ILE A 223 7.91 -4.67 -7.48
CA ILE A 223 8.86 -3.54 -7.43
C ILE A 223 9.79 -3.54 -8.62
N ILE A 224 9.84 -2.41 -9.34
CA ILE A 224 10.66 -2.23 -10.54
C ILE A 224 11.77 -1.21 -10.26
N LYS A 225 13.00 -1.58 -10.59
CA LYS A 225 14.17 -0.70 -10.66
C LYS A 225 14.41 -0.27 -12.10
N ILE A 226 14.53 1.03 -12.32
CA ILE A 226 14.78 1.60 -13.64
C ILE A 226 16.13 2.30 -13.64
N SER A 227 17.04 1.77 -14.44
CA SER A 227 18.34 2.39 -14.70
C SER A 227 18.21 3.39 -15.86
N PRO A 228 18.21 4.71 -15.62
CA PRO A 228 17.97 5.69 -16.66
C PRO A 228 19.06 5.73 -17.73
N GLU A 229 20.33 5.58 -17.34
CA GLU A 229 21.45 5.56 -18.27
C GLU A 229 21.43 4.33 -19.19
N GLN A 230 21.02 3.18 -18.64
CA GLN A 230 20.91 1.92 -19.37
C GLN A 230 19.57 1.77 -20.10
N LYS A 231 18.59 2.61 -19.74
CA LYS A 231 17.20 2.56 -20.22
C LYS A 231 16.58 1.18 -20.04
N LYS A 232 16.85 0.57 -18.89
CA LYS A 232 16.44 -0.79 -18.56
C LYS A 232 15.58 -0.77 -17.31
N ALA A 233 14.43 -1.44 -17.37
CA ALA A 233 13.61 -1.79 -16.23
C ALA A 233 13.92 -3.23 -15.78
N GLU A 234 13.92 -3.47 -14.49
CA GLU A 234 14.17 -4.77 -13.87
C GLU A 234 13.23 -4.95 -12.67
N THR A 235 12.46 -6.03 -12.68
CA THR A 235 11.63 -6.42 -11.53
C THR A 235 12.53 -6.99 -10.45
N LEU A 236 12.56 -6.34 -9.28
CA LEU A 236 13.32 -6.77 -8.11
C LEU A 236 12.53 -7.76 -7.26
N ILE A 237 11.26 -7.45 -6.99
CA ILE A 237 10.35 -8.27 -6.19
C ILE A 237 9.09 -8.49 -7.00
N SER A 238 8.63 -9.74 -7.07
CA SER A 238 7.36 -10.13 -7.66
C SER A 238 6.33 -10.44 -6.56
N GLY A 239 5.21 -9.74 -6.55
CA GLY A 239 4.14 -9.96 -5.57
C GLY A 239 3.25 -8.73 -5.40
N ILE A 240 2.02 -8.94 -4.94
CA ILE A 240 1.01 -7.87 -4.75
C ILE A 240 0.75 -7.52 -3.28
N ASN A 241 1.20 -8.34 -2.33
CA ASN A 241 0.99 -8.17 -0.89
C ASN A 241 1.97 -7.16 -0.26
N MET A 242 2.10 -5.98 -0.87
CA MET A 242 2.96 -4.90 -0.40
C MET A 242 2.17 -3.94 0.50
N GLN A 243 2.48 -3.91 1.80
CA GLN A 243 1.87 -2.94 2.73
C GLN A 243 2.64 -1.62 2.73
N PHE A 244 3.97 -1.66 2.81
CA PHE A 244 4.84 -0.48 2.76
C PHE A 244 6.04 -0.74 1.87
N VAL A 245 6.42 0.27 1.09
CA VAL A 245 7.55 0.18 0.15
C VAL A 245 8.40 1.43 0.25
N SER A 246 9.71 1.23 0.28
CA SER A 246 10.72 2.28 0.12
C SER A 246 11.79 1.86 -0.88
N THR A 247 12.81 2.70 -1.08
CA THR A 247 13.98 2.34 -1.89
C THR A 247 14.91 1.31 -1.22
N ASP A 248 14.63 0.93 0.02
CA ASP A 248 15.45 0.01 0.81
C ASP A 248 14.74 -1.33 1.02
N TYR A 249 13.44 -1.27 1.35
CA TYR A 249 12.66 -2.42 1.79
C TYR A 249 11.26 -2.42 1.21
N GLU A 250 10.75 -3.63 1.02
CA GLU A 250 9.33 -3.93 1.12
C GLU A 250 9.05 -4.44 2.54
N ILE A 251 7.94 -4.00 3.13
CA ILE A 251 7.43 -4.51 4.39
C ILE A 251 5.97 -4.89 4.20
N TYR A 252 5.60 -6.08 4.64
CA TYR A 252 4.21 -6.51 4.69
C TYR A 252 3.92 -7.34 5.93
N ARG A 253 2.63 -7.49 6.24
CA ARG A 253 2.19 -8.29 7.38
C ARG A 253 1.82 -9.70 6.97
N GLN A 254 2.27 -10.66 7.75
CA GLN A 254 1.90 -12.06 7.66
C GLN A 254 1.61 -12.57 9.07
N SER A 255 0.32 -12.76 9.38
CA SER A 255 -0.18 -13.11 10.72
C SER A 255 0.33 -12.12 11.79
N ASP A 256 1.07 -12.63 12.78
CA ASP A 256 1.65 -11.87 13.89
C ASP A 256 3.05 -11.31 13.58
N TYR A 257 3.48 -11.28 12.31
CA TYR A 257 4.82 -10.85 11.91
C TYR A 257 4.79 -9.76 10.84
N PHE A 258 5.74 -8.84 10.93
CA PHE A 258 6.20 -8.08 9.77
C PHE A 258 7.25 -8.91 9.02
N VAL A 259 7.02 -9.11 7.74
CA VAL A 259 8.02 -9.62 6.79
C VAL A 259 8.71 -8.42 6.16
N ILE A 260 10.04 -8.41 6.23
CA ILE A 260 10.89 -7.35 5.69
C ILE A 260 11.76 -7.95 4.59
N THR A 261 11.63 -7.42 3.38
CA THR A 261 12.37 -7.84 2.19
C THR A 261 13.27 -6.70 1.72
N PRO A 262 14.61 -6.78 1.88
CA PRO A 262 15.52 -5.82 1.29
C PRO A 262 15.51 -5.96 -0.24
N LEU A 263 15.37 -4.84 -0.95
CA LEU A 263 15.18 -4.85 -2.41
C LEU A 263 16.40 -5.40 -3.20
N GLU A 264 17.60 -5.38 -2.62
CA GLU A 264 18.84 -5.73 -3.34
C GLU A 264 19.24 -7.20 -3.20
N ASN A 265 18.72 -7.93 -2.21
CA ASN A 265 19.10 -9.33 -1.98
C ASN A 265 17.92 -10.30 -1.82
N ASN A 266 16.68 -9.79 -1.74
CA ASN A 266 15.44 -10.57 -1.56
C ASN A 266 15.50 -11.58 -0.41
N LEU A 267 16.34 -11.34 0.60
CA LEU A 267 16.39 -12.20 1.77
C LEU A 267 15.35 -11.70 2.78
N HIS A 268 14.21 -12.38 2.81
CA HIS A 268 13.13 -12.09 3.74
C HIS A 268 13.58 -12.34 5.19
N THR A 269 13.23 -11.42 6.06
CA THR A 269 13.39 -11.57 7.52
C THR A 269 12.08 -11.23 8.20
N MET A 270 11.86 -11.77 9.40
CA MET A 270 10.63 -11.55 10.15
C MET A 270 10.86 -10.82 11.47
N THR A 271 9.82 -10.16 11.95
CA THR A 271 9.79 -9.66 13.33
C THR A 271 8.36 -9.69 13.84
N PRO A 272 8.11 -10.11 15.10
CA PRO A 272 6.78 -10.08 15.69
C PRO A 272 6.20 -8.66 15.70
N VAL A 273 4.91 -8.58 15.44
CA VAL A 273 4.06 -7.38 15.59
C VAL A 273 3.63 -7.26 17.05
N HIS A 274 3.45 -6.04 17.56
CA HIS A 274 3.11 -5.79 18.96
C HIS A 274 1.64 -5.46 19.20
N SER A 275 0.91 -5.04 18.17
CA SER A 275 -0.53 -4.83 18.23
C SER A 275 -1.21 -5.14 16.90
N GLU A 276 -2.49 -5.54 16.96
CA GLU A 276 -3.27 -5.91 15.78
C GLU A 276 -3.47 -4.78 14.77
N ASP A 277 -3.29 -3.53 15.18
CA ASP A 277 -3.43 -2.33 14.36
C ASP A 277 -2.09 -1.67 14.00
N GLU A 278 -0.96 -2.33 14.30
CA GLU A 278 0.36 -1.79 14.01
C GLU A 278 0.66 -1.84 12.50
N ASN A 279 1.04 -0.70 11.93
CA ASN A 279 1.32 -0.53 10.50
C ASN A 279 2.66 0.19 10.27
N PRO A 280 3.48 -0.24 9.30
CA PRO A 280 4.69 0.49 8.90
C PRO A 280 4.35 1.85 8.28
N LEU A 281 5.07 2.91 8.67
CA LEU A 281 4.84 4.28 8.20
C LEU A 281 6.12 4.98 7.71
N ALA A 282 7.31 4.51 8.08
CA ALA A 282 8.58 5.03 7.57
C ALA A 282 9.70 3.99 7.59
N SER A 283 10.71 4.20 6.74
CA SER A 283 11.95 3.41 6.72
C SER A 283 13.19 4.29 6.63
N GLY A 284 14.32 3.75 7.06
CA GLY A 284 15.67 4.25 6.83
C GLY A 284 16.65 3.09 6.67
N ASP A 285 17.94 3.38 6.47
CA ASP A 285 18.97 2.44 5.98
C ASP A 285 19.03 1.04 6.64
N ASN A 286 18.69 0.91 7.93
CA ASN A 286 18.59 -0.37 8.65
C ASN A 286 17.49 -0.33 9.73
N LYS A 287 16.49 0.53 9.53
CA LYS A 287 15.46 0.80 10.53
C LYS A 287 14.12 1.01 9.85
N PHE A 288 13.04 0.66 10.51
CA PHE A 288 11.72 1.12 10.12
C PHE A 288 10.93 1.54 11.35
N ALA A 289 9.93 2.39 11.13
CA ALA A 289 9.04 2.86 12.17
C ALA A 289 7.60 2.50 11.82
N THR A 290 6.87 2.06 12.84
CA THR A 290 5.46 1.71 12.76
C THR A 290 4.63 2.67 13.60
N ILE A 291 3.33 2.66 13.34
CA ILE A 291 2.32 3.33 14.12
C ILE A 291 1.24 2.34 14.52
N SER A 292 0.74 2.47 15.74
CA SER A 292 -0.46 1.80 16.28
C SER A 292 -1.26 2.81 17.09
N HIS A 293 -2.52 2.53 17.39
CA HIS A 293 -3.39 3.40 18.15
C HIS A 293 -3.67 2.81 19.54
N ASP A 294 -3.41 3.61 20.58
CA ASP A 294 -3.85 3.39 21.96
C ASP A 294 -4.98 4.39 22.25
N ASP A 295 -5.93 4.09 23.15
CA ASP A 295 -7.21 4.81 23.36
C ASP A 295 -7.15 6.36 23.30
N MET A 296 -6.00 6.95 23.63
CA MET A 296 -5.77 8.40 23.61
C MET A 296 -4.51 8.87 22.86
N PHE A 297 -3.71 7.96 22.29
CA PHE A 297 -2.42 8.31 21.70
C PHE A 297 -2.08 7.44 20.50
N ASP A 298 -1.44 8.03 19.51
CA ASP A 298 -0.69 7.25 18.54
C ASP A 298 0.62 6.79 19.19
N VAL A 299 0.94 5.52 18.97
CA VAL A 299 2.10 4.83 19.53
C VAL A 299 3.03 4.43 18.40
N ILE A 300 4.23 5.00 18.41
CA ILE A 300 5.28 4.71 17.43
C ILE A 300 6.23 3.66 17.99
N ARG A 301 6.64 2.68 17.18
CA ARG A 301 7.77 1.80 17.50
C ARG A 301 8.82 1.88 16.40
N ILE A 302 10.08 1.77 16.81
CA ILE A 302 11.23 1.75 15.90
C ILE A 302 11.87 0.39 15.97
N TYR A 303 11.98 -0.26 14.82
CA TYR A 303 12.64 -1.54 14.64
C TYR A 303 14.03 -1.27 14.05
N ASP A 304 15.08 -1.64 14.78
CA ASP A 304 16.46 -1.56 14.34
C ASP A 304 16.97 -2.94 13.92
N LEU A 305 16.98 -3.16 12.61
CA LEU A 305 17.37 -4.43 11.99
C LEU A 305 18.83 -4.78 12.27
N SER A 306 19.70 -3.77 12.42
CA SER A 306 21.14 -3.97 12.61
C SER A 306 21.50 -4.46 14.01
N SER A 307 20.73 -4.04 15.01
CA SER A 307 20.92 -4.45 16.41
C SER A 307 19.89 -5.47 16.89
N SER A 308 18.94 -5.86 16.02
CA SER A 308 17.83 -6.76 16.32
C SER A 308 16.96 -6.31 17.50
N LYS A 309 16.78 -4.98 17.64
CA LYS A 309 16.07 -4.36 18.76
C LYS A 309 14.82 -3.61 18.31
N VAL A 310 13.84 -3.57 19.19
CA VAL A 310 12.64 -2.75 19.03
C VAL A 310 12.58 -1.73 20.17
N SER A 311 12.22 -0.49 19.86
CA SER A 311 12.00 0.53 20.87
C SER A 311 10.77 0.20 21.73
N PRO A 312 10.70 0.71 22.97
CA PRO A 312 9.42 0.87 23.65
C PRO A 312 8.44 1.68 22.78
N GLY A 313 7.14 1.56 23.06
CA GLY A 313 6.12 2.38 22.41
C GLY A 313 6.27 3.86 22.79
N ILE A 314 6.50 4.70 21.79
CA ILE A 314 6.66 6.15 21.92
C ILE A 314 5.28 6.76 21.74
N LYS A 315 4.71 7.26 22.84
CA LYS A 315 3.39 7.92 22.82
C LYS A 315 3.54 9.35 22.31
N VAL A 316 2.73 9.71 21.32
CA VAL A 316 2.69 11.03 20.71
C VAL A 316 1.28 11.61 20.81
N GLU A 317 1.21 12.90 21.16
CA GLU A 317 -0.06 13.63 21.20
C GLU A 317 -0.56 13.96 19.79
N GLY A 318 -1.87 13.94 19.60
CA GLY A 318 -2.52 14.17 18.30
C GLY A 318 -2.45 12.96 17.38
N SER A 319 -2.85 13.18 16.13
CA SER A 319 -2.80 12.17 15.08
C SER A 319 -1.52 12.31 14.27
N VAL A 320 -0.66 11.30 14.32
CA VAL A 320 0.60 11.25 13.59
C VAL A 320 0.32 11.01 12.11
N GLY A 321 0.65 12.02 11.29
CA GLY A 321 0.49 11.95 9.84
C GLY A 321 1.77 11.59 9.09
N LYS A 322 2.96 11.87 9.66
CA LYS A 322 4.23 11.59 8.99
C LYS A 322 5.36 11.25 9.95
N LEU A 323 6.20 10.30 9.54
CA LEU A 323 7.46 9.91 10.18
C LEU A 323 8.60 10.02 9.18
N LEU A 324 9.72 10.61 9.57
CA LEU A 324 10.88 10.80 8.71
C LEU A 324 12.18 10.53 9.46
N PHE A 325 12.97 9.58 8.99
CA PHE A 325 14.32 9.35 9.51
C PHE A 325 15.26 10.46 9.06
N CYS A 326 15.75 11.26 10.00
CA CYS A 326 16.73 12.32 9.76
C CYS A 326 18.13 11.74 10.00
N GLY A 327 18.63 10.99 9.01
CA GLY A 327 19.86 10.22 9.16
C GLY A 327 19.69 9.06 10.14
N ASN A 328 20.74 8.73 10.91
CA ASN A 328 20.75 7.56 11.79
C ASN A 328 20.47 7.88 13.26
N GLU A 329 20.33 9.16 13.61
CA GLU A 329 20.30 9.65 14.99
C GLU A 329 18.94 10.18 15.43
N LEU A 330 18.10 10.62 14.48
CA LEU A 330 16.85 11.31 14.76
C LEU A 330 15.69 10.77 13.91
N LEU A 331 14.51 10.75 14.51
CA LEU A 331 13.23 10.58 13.83
C LEU A 331 12.42 11.87 14.00
N LEU A 332 12.04 12.50 12.89
CA LEU A 332 11.06 13.59 12.87
C LEU A 332 9.66 13.00 12.82
N ILE A 333 8.79 13.51 13.70
CA ILE A 333 7.40 13.11 13.82
C ILE A 333 6.54 14.36 13.60
N ILE A 334 5.62 14.29 12.64
CA ILE A 334 4.64 15.33 12.37
C ILE A 334 3.27 14.81 12.80
N SER A 335 2.66 15.50 13.76
CA SER A 335 1.34 15.18 14.30
C SER A 335 0.40 16.37 14.16
N ALA A 336 -0.89 16.11 14.03
CA ALA A 336 -1.93 17.13 13.95
C ALA A 336 -2.95 16.94 15.07
N ASP A 337 -3.31 18.04 15.73
CA ASP A 337 -4.50 18.15 16.56
C ASP A 337 -5.58 18.86 15.74
N TYR A 338 -6.56 18.08 15.30
CA TYR A 338 -7.68 18.56 14.48
C TYR A 338 -8.69 19.38 15.28
N GLU A 339 -8.77 19.22 16.60
CA GLU A 339 -9.69 20.03 17.43
C GLU A 339 -9.15 21.45 17.61
N SER A 340 -7.84 21.58 17.82
CA SER A 340 -7.20 22.89 17.98
C SER A 340 -6.63 23.48 16.69
N GLU A 341 -6.77 22.77 15.55
CA GLU A 341 -6.22 23.13 14.25
C GLU A 341 -4.72 23.44 14.34
N LYS A 342 -3.93 22.52 14.92
CA LYS A 342 -2.49 22.71 15.13
C LYS A 342 -1.67 21.54 14.64
N VAL A 343 -0.57 21.88 13.98
CA VAL A 343 0.48 20.94 13.60
C VAL A 343 1.58 20.98 14.66
N MET A 344 2.09 19.82 15.03
CA MET A 344 3.10 19.63 16.06
C MET A 344 4.28 18.86 15.48
N TYR A 345 5.49 19.31 15.78
CA TYR A 345 6.73 18.73 15.31
C TYR A 345 7.50 18.19 16.50
N TYR A 346 7.91 16.93 16.41
CA TYR A 346 8.74 16.30 17.41
C TYR A 346 10.01 15.73 16.78
N LEU A 347 11.10 15.78 17.52
CA LEU A 347 12.34 15.08 17.22
C LEU A 347 12.56 14.03 18.29
N TYR A 348 12.76 12.79 17.87
CA TYR A 348 13.05 11.67 18.74
C TYR A 348 14.50 11.19 18.56
N HIS A 349 15.25 11.08 19.66
CA HIS A 349 16.60 10.54 19.63
C HIS A 349 16.61 9.01 19.54
N LEU A 350 17.12 8.49 18.42
CA LEU A 350 17.18 7.05 18.15
C LEU A 350 18.14 6.32 19.10
N ASN A 351 19.15 7.01 19.63
CA ASN A 351 20.17 6.44 20.52
C ASN A 351 19.73 6.34 22.00
N GLU A 352 18.56 6.87 22.36
CA GLU A 352 18.05 6.84 23.75
C GLU A 352 17.26 5.58 24.09
N THR A 353 17.20 4.60 23.19
CA THR A 353 16.44 3.38 23.43
C THR A 353 17.28 2.31 24.11
N ASP A 354 16.93 2.01 25.37
CA ASP A 354 17.10 0.66 25.92
C ASP A 354 16.06 -0.26 25.23
N GLY A 355 16.19 -0.41 23.92
CA GLY A 355 15.35 -1.32 23.14
C GLY A 355 15.55 -2.76 23.63
N TYR A 356 14.49 -3.55 23.53
CA TYR A 356 14.53 -4.98 23.86
C TYR A 356 14.78 -5.80 22.60
N GLU A 357 15.47 -6.92 22.76
CA GLU A 357 15.65 -7.91 21.69
C GLU A 357 14.27 -8.48 21.35
N ASN A 358 13.81 -8.23 20.13
CA ASN A 358 12.55 -8.80 19.65
C ASN A 358 12.56 -9.10 18.14
N ILE A 359 13.66 -8.81 17.44
CA ILE A 359 13.73 -9.08 16.01
C ILE A 359 14.28 -10.50 15.81
N VAL A 360 13.44 -11.37 15.25
CA VAL A 360 13.82 -12.74 14.89
C VAL A 360 14.19 -12.76 13.40
N LEU A 361 15.44 -12.41 13.09
CA LEU A 361 15.98 -12.52 11.73
C LEU A 361 16.23 -14.00 11.38
N THR A 362 15.19 -14.82 11.31
CA THR A 362 15.25 -16.07 10.55
C THR A 362 15.16 -15.72 9.08
N GLU A 363 15.94 -16.38 8.21
CA GLU A 363 15.59 -16.41 6.79
C GLU A 363 14.13 -16.83 6.75
N ALA A 364 13.28 -16.07 6.05
CA ALA A 364 11.95 -16.58 5.84
C ALA A 364 12.14 -17.82 4.97
N ASP A 365 12.09 -18.99 5.58
CA ASP A 365 12.01 -20.21 4.83
C ASP A 365 10.62 -20.15 4.21
N ASP A 366 10.55 -19.92 2.89
CA ASP A 366 9.31 -19.96 2.14
C ASP A 366 8.55 -21.29 2.41
N GLU A 367 9.29 -22.32 2.88
CA GLU A 367 8.80 -23.61 3.37
C GLU A 367 8.38 -23.62 4.86
N GLU A 368 9.06 -22.95 5.81
CA GLU A 368 8.72 -23.02 7.27
C GLU A 368 7.66 -22.02 7.72
N LEU A 369 7.39 -20.95 6.96
CA LEU A 369 6.46 -19.88 7.37
C LEU A 369 5.09 -19.94 6.70
N ASN A 370 4.88 -20.96 5.86
CA ASN A 370 3.61 -21.28 5.20
C ASN A 370 2.95 -22.54 5.75
N ASP A 371 3.53 -23.18 6.76
CA ASP A 371 2.88 -24.31 7.41
C ASP A 371 2.02 -23.77 8.57
N GLU A 372 0.85 -23.19 8.23
CA GLU A 372 -0.32 -23.79 8.89
C GLU A 372 -0.20 -25.26 8.52
N SER A 373 0.36 -26.06 9.44
CA SER A 373 0.65 -27.47 9.19
C SER A 373 -0.54 -28.03 8.45
N ILE A 374 -0.36 -28.38 7.17
CA ILE A 374 -1.47 -28.74 6.28
C ILE A 374 -2.40 -29.64 7.10
N PRO A 375 -3.61 -29.18 7.50
CA PRO A 375 -4.32 -29.87 8.56
C PRO A 375 -4.51 -31.34 8.19
N GLU A 376 -4.24 -32.24 9.15
CA GLU A 376 -4.44 -33.65 8.89
C GLU A 376 -5.87 -33.88 8.43
N TRP A 377 -6.08 -34.85 7.54
CA TRP A 377 -7.42 -35.14 7.04
C TRP A 377 -8.37 -35.49 8.19
N THR A 378 -9.42 -34.70 8.38
CA THR A 378 -10.45 -34.93 9.37
C THR A 378 -11.55 -35.83 8.81
N GLY A 379 -12.05 -36.76 9.64
CA GLY A 379 -13.23 -37.58 9.34
C GLY A 379 -12.99 -39.07 9.15
N SER A 380 -14.06 -39.77 8.79
CA SER A 380 -14.02 -41.18 8.40
C SER A 380 -13.31 -41.38 7.06
N THR A 381 -12.86 -42.61 6.80
CA THR A 381 -12.23 -42.98 5.53
C THR A 381 -13.08 -42.61 4.31
N GLU A 382 -14.41 -42.68 4.41
CA GLU A 382 -15.30 -42.30 3.31
C GLU A 382 -15.25 -40.80 3.01
N THR A 383 -15.30 -39.97 4.05
CA THR A 383 -15.21 -38.50 3.92
C THR A 383 -13.85 -38.07 3.37
N ILE A 384 -12.76 -38.69 3.85
CA ILE A 384 -11.40 -38.42 3.37
C ILE A 384 -11.25 -38.79 1.89
N ILE A 385 -11.78 -39.94 1.46
CA ILE A 385 -11.73 -40.34 0.04
C ILE A 385 -12.46 -39.32 -0.84
N LEU A 386 -13.60 -38.80 -0.38
CA LEU A 386 -14.37 -37.80 -1.13
C LEU A 386 -13.67 -36.44 -1.16
N ALA A 387 -13.10 -36.00 -0.04
CA ALA A 387 -12.33 -34.75 0.03
C ALA A 387 -11.07 -34.81 -0.84
N GLN A 388 -10.36 -35.95 -0.83
CA GLN A 388 -9.21 -36.16 -1.72
C GLN A 388 -9.62 -36.15 -3.19
N ALA A 389 -10.78 -36.74 -3.54
CA ALA A 389 -11.27 -36.68 -4.91
C ALA A 389 -11.58 -35.25 -5.37
N LEU A 390 -12.08 -34.39 -4.47
CA LEU A 390 -12.33 -32.99 -4.75
C LEU A 390 -11.00 -32.23 -4.99
N LEU A 391 -10.00 -32.50 -4.15
CA LEU A 391 -8.66 -31.94 -4.29
C LEU A 391 -8.00 -32.37 -5.61
N ASP A 392 -7.98 -33.67 -5.89
CA ASP A 392 -7.32 -34.22 -7.08
C ASP A 392 -7.97 -33.76 -8.40
N THR A 393 -9.28 -33.47 -8.37
CA THR A 393 -10.04 -33.12 -9.57
C THR A 393 -10.15 -31.61 -9.79
N TYR A 394 -10.27 -30.82 -8.72
CA TYR A 394 -10.59 -29.39 -8.79
C TYR A 394 -9.63 -28.49 -8.02
N GLY A 395 -8.59 -29.06 -7.38
CA GLY A 395 -7.65 -28.28 -6.56
C GLY A 395 -8.24 -27.78 -5.23
N ILE A 396 -9.39 -28.30 -4.79
CA ILE A 396 -10.06 -27.84 -3.56
C ILE A 396 -9.81 -28.79 -2.39
N ARG A 397 -9.15 -28.28 -1.35
CA ARG A 397 -8.92 -28.97 -0.08
C ARG A 397 -10.03 -28.62 0.91
N VAL A 398 -10.69 -29.65 1.45
CA VAL A 398 -11.76 -29.48 2.45
C VAL A 398 -11.20 -29.58 3.86
N LEU A 399 -11.56 -28.61 4.71
CA LEU A 399 -11.12 -28.48 6.10
C LEU A 399 -12.35 -28.34 7.01
N TYR A 400 -12.37 -29.02 8.16
CA TYR A 400 -13.44 -28.89 9.16
C TYR A 400 -13.03 -29.54 10.50
N GLY A 401 -13.22 -28.83 11.62
CA GLY A 401 -12.77 -29.30 12.92
C GLY A 401 -12.56 -28.15 13.91
N GLU A 402 -12.27 -28.43 15.17
CA GLU A 402 -11.82 -27.39 16.11
C GLU A 402 -10.34 -27.08 15.85
N ASN A 403 -10.03 -25.81 15.56
CA ASN A 403 -8.68 -25.26 15.35
C ASN A 403 -7.99 -25.65 14.02
N ASP A 404 -8.74 -26.09 13.01
CA ASP A 404 -8.16 -26.36 11.68
C ASP A 404 -7.70 -25.07 10.99
N ILE A 405 -8.38 -23.94 11.23
CA ILE A 405 -8.03 -22.59 10.78
C ILE A 405 -8.40 -21.59 11.90
N VAL A 406 -7.52 -20.64 12.19
CA VAL A 406 -7.77 -19.54 13.14
C VAL A 406 -7.60 -18.19 12.41
N LEU A 407 -8.65 -17.37 12.39
CA LEU A 407 -8.68 -16.10 11.66
C LEU A 407 -9.28 -15.00 12.53
N ASP A 408 -8.60 -13.86 12.65
CA ASP A 408 -9.00 -12.80 13.59
C ASP A 408 -10.31 -12.07 13.17
N PHE A 409 -10.65 -12.09 11.88
CA PHE A 409 -11.87 -11.48 11.35
C PHE A 409 -13.11 -12.38 11.45
N PHE A 410 -12.95 -13.63 11.91
CA PHE A 410 -13.94 -14.67 11.77
C PHE A 410 -14.07 -15.58 13.00
N THR A 411 -15.29 -15.97 13.36
CA THR A 411 -15.54 -17.05 14.31
C THR A 411 -16.59 -18.02 13.81
N SER A 412 -16.35 -19.31 14.06
CA SER A 412 -17.33 -20.36 13.85
C SER A 412 -18.24 -20.51 15.07
N ASN A 413 -19.55 -20.65 14.83
CA ASN A 413 -20.53 -20.93 15.87
C ASN A 413 -20.58 -22.42 16.28
N GLY A 414 -19.66 -23.24 15.76
CA GLY A 414 -19.51 -24.64 16.14
C GLY A 414 -18.90 -25.52 15.04
N VAL A 415 -18.53 -26.74 15.42
CA VAL A 415 -17.98 -27.72 14.47
C VAL A 415 -19.09 -28.34 13.65
N SER A 416 -18.87 -28.45 12.33
CA SER A 416 -19.79 -29.14 11.44
C SER A 416 -19.88 -30.64 11.72
N GLU A 417 -21.09 -31.18 11.70
CA GLU A 417 -21.28 -32.62 11.74
C GLU A 417 -20.72 -33.27 10.45
N GLU A 418 -19.94 -34.34 10.60
CA GLU A 418 -19.29 -35.01 9.47
C GLU A 418 -20.28 -35.44 8.37
N GLU A 419 -21.49 -35.89 8.74
CA GLU A 419 -22.51 -36.26 7.75
C GLU A 419 -22.95 -35.07 6.90
N SER A 420 -23.01 -33.87 7.47
CA SER A 420 -23.31 -32.65 6.71
C SER A 420 -22.17 -32.33 5.75
N VAL A 421 -20.93 -32.30 6.24
CA VAL A 421 -19.72 -32.07 5.43
C VAL A 421 -19.66 -33.04 4.25
N ARG A 422 -19.80 -34.34 4.52
CA ARG A 422 -19.79 -35.38 3.49
C ARG A 422 -20.87 -35.17 2.43
N THR A 423 -22.08 -34.78 2.84
CA THR A 423 -23.17 -34.47 1.91
C THR A 423 -22.85 -33.26 1.03
N LYS A 424 -22.23 -32.21 1.60
CA LYS A 424 -21.79 -31.03 0.83
C LYS A 424 -20.67 -31.36 -0.15
N ILE A 425 -19.67 -32.14 0.25
CA ILE A 425 -18.60 -32.60 -0.66
C ILE A 425 -19.20 -33.40 -1.83
N GLN A 426 -20.16 -34.29 -1.55
CA GLN A 426 -20.85 -35.04 -2.59
C GLN A 426 -21.64 -34.14 -3.55
N ALA A 427 -22.22 -33.05 -3.07
CA ALA A 427 -22.92 -32.08 -3.92
C ALA A 427 -21.95 -31.28 -4.81
N LEU A 428 -20.73 -31.01 -4.34
CA LEU A 428 -19.70 -30.31 -5.10
C LEU A 428 -19.08 -31.17 -6.21
N LEU A 429 -18.89 -32.46 -5.95
CA LEU A 429 -18.37 -33.41 -6.93
C LEU A 429 -19.30 -33.46 -8.16
N GLY A 430 -18.77 -33.08 -9.32
CA GLY A 430 -19.52 -32.98 -10.58
C GLY A 430 -20.35 -31.71 -10.74
N PHE A 431 -20.64 -30.95 -9.67
CA PHE A 431 -21.19 -29.59 -9.82
C PHE A 431 -20.11 -28.63 -10.32
N LEU A 432 -18.89 -28.74 -9.81
CA LEU A 432 -17.78 -27.89 -10.23
C LEU A 432 -17.37 -28.11 -11.70
N ASP A 433 -17.82 -29.20 -12.34
CA ASP A 433 -17.68 -29.42 -13.80
C ASP A 433 -18.43 -28.38 -14.64
N TYR A 434 -19.35 -27.61 -14.05
CA TYR A 434 -19.98 -26.49 -14.74
C TYR A 434 -19.02 -25.32 -14.96
N PHE A 435 -17.98 -25.18 -14.13
CA PHE A 435 -16.95 -24.17 -14.35
C PHE A 435 -16.09 -24.51 -15.59
N PRO A 436 -15.62 -23.50 -16.34
CA PRO A 436 -14.66 -23.70 -17.41
C PRO A 436 -13.42 -24.47 -16.92
N GLU A 437 -12.96 -25.43 -17.73
CA GLU A 437 -11.75 -26.18 -17.47
C GLU A 437 -10.56 -25.24 -17.22
N GLY A 438 -9.83 -25.47 -16.12
CA GLY A 438 -8.68 -24.65 -15.71
C GLY A 438 -9.02 -23.40 -14.89
N MET A 439 -10.29 -22.99 -14.78
CA MET A 439 -10.64 -21.79 -14.02
C MET A 439 -10.25 -21.87 -12.53
N LEU A 440 -10.57 -22.99 -11.87
CA LEU A 440 -10.22 -23.17 -10.46
C LEU A 440 -8.71 -23.28 -10.25
N ASP A 441 -7.98 -23.85 -11.21
CA ASP A 441 -6.51 -23.92 -11.18
C ASP A 441 -5.89 -22.52 -11.31
N GLU A 442 -6.44 -21.66 -12.18
CA GLU A 442 -6.01 -20.26 -12.33
C GLU A 442 -6.30 -19.44 -11.08
N ILE A 443 -7.44 -19.67 -10.43
CA ILE A 443 -7.77 -19.03 -9.14
C ILE A 443 -6.79 -19.48 -8.05
N GLY A 444 -6.47 -20.77 -8.02
CA GLY A 444 -5.50 -21.37 -7.11
C GLY A 444 -4.07 -20.87 -7.32
N ASP A 445 -3.72 -20.45 -8.54
CA ASP A 445 -2.39 -19.93 -8.91
C ASP A 445 -1.25 -20.90 -8.52
N GLY A 446 -1.46 -22.18 -8.82
CA GLY A 446 -0.56 -23.27 -8.45
C GLY A 446 -0.67 -23.76 -7.01
N ASN A 447 -1.58 -23.20 -6.21
CA ASN A 447 -1.88 -23.64 -4.84
C ASN A 447 -3.28 -24.24 -4.72
N GLU A 448 -3.50 -25.03 -3.67
CA GLU A 448 -4.83 -25.55 -3.32
C GLU A 448 -5.74 -24.41 -2.85
N ILE A 449 -7.00 -24.42 -3.30
CA ILE A 449 -8.06 -23.59 -2.71
C ILE A 449 -8.56 -24.29 -1.46
N TRP A 450 -8.56 -23.60 -0.33
CA TRP A 450 -9.06 -24.15 0.93
C TRP A 450 -10.54 -23.85 1.08
N LEU A 451 -11.30 -24.88 1.43
CA LEU A 451 -12.72 -24.81 1.72
C LEU A 451 -12.95 -25.23 3.18
N TYR A 452 -13.07 -24.24 4.05
CA TYR A 452 -13.36 -24.45 5.47
C TYR A 452 -14.86 -24.54 5.71
N MET A 453 -15.32 -25.71 6.14
CA MET A 453 -16.73 -26.00 6.40
C MET A 453 -17.01 -25.91 7.90
N CYS A 454 -17.93 -25.01 8.28
CA CYS A 454 -18.23 -24.76 9.69
C CYS A 454 -19.74 -24.58 9.96
N VAL A 455 -20.11 -24.42 11.23
CA VAL A 455 -21.48 -24.01 11.61
C VAL A 455 -21.55 -22.50 11.64
N LYS A 456 -22.47 -21.95 10.84
CA LYS A 456 -22.86 -20.54 10.76
C LYS A 456 -21.72 -19.54 11.00
N PRO A 457 -20.97 -19.17 9.95
CA PRO A 457 -19.89 -18.22 10.07
C PRO A 457 -20.34 -16.86 10.63
N THR A 458 -19.57 -16.26 11.54
CA THR A 458 -19.81 -14.92 12.12
C THR A 458 -18.60 -14.00 11.99
N TYR A 459 -18.82 -12.77 11.52
CA TYR A 459 -17.78 -11.73 11.55
C TYR A 459 -17.52 -11.26 12.99
N THR A 460 -16.25 -11.23 13.41
CA THR A 460 -15.87 -10.81 14.77
C THR A 460 -16.17 -9.34 15.04
N SER A 461 -16.01 -8.49 14.03
CA SER A 461 -16.19 -7.03 14.14
C SER A 461 -17.65 -6.59 14.31
N THR A 462 -18.60 -7.31 13.70
CA THR A 462 -20.02 -6.94 13.69
C THR A 462 -20.90 -7.89 14.48
N GLY A 463 -20.42 -9.10 14.77
CA GLY A 463 -21.24 -10.20 15.29
C GLY A 463 -22.31 -10.69 14.30
N GLY A 464 -22.23 -10.26 13.03
CA GLY A 464 -23.18 -10.61 11.98
C GLY A 464 -22.92 -12.02 11.44
N ASN A 465 -23.96 -12.83 11.36
CA ASN A 465 -23.90 -14.15 10.76
C ASN A 465 -23.93 -14.05 9.23
N VAL A 466 -23.14 -14.89 8.55
CA VAL A 466 -23.11 -15.02 7.09
C VAL A 466 -23.26 -16.48 6.67
N ASP A 467 -23.40 -16.72 5.37
CA ASP A 467 -23.52 -18.07 4.79
C ASP A 467 -22.23 -18.52 4.09
N GLY A 468 -21.41 -17.57 3.64
CA GLY A 468 -20.12 -17.77 2.99
C GLY A 468 -19.20 -16.58 3.21
N ILE A 469 -17.89 -16.80 3.13
CA ILE A 469 -16.84 -15.77 3.10
C ILE A 469 -15.70 -16.25 2.21
N ALA A 470 -15.29 -15.43 1.25
CA ALA A 470 -14.04 -15.58 0.54
C ALA A 470 -12.92 -14.72 1.17
N ALA A 471 -11.72 -15.28 1.26
CA ALA A 471 -10.54 -14.63 1.83
C ALA A 471 -9.25 -15.22 1.21
N GLN A 472 -8.11 -14.73 1.69
CA GLN A 472 -6.79 -15.25 1.37
C GLN A 472 -6.04 -15.55 2.67
N ILE A 473 -5.48 -16.75 2.81
CA ILE A 473 -4.64 -17.14 3.95
C ILE A 473 -3.27 -17.60 3.45
N GLY A 474 -2.23 -16.81 3.73
CA GLY A 474 -0.92 -17.01 3.11
C GLY A 474 -1.03 -17.10 1.58
N LYS A 475 -0.54 -18.21 1.00
CA LYS A 475 -0.64 -18.51 -0.44
C LYS A 475 -1.93 -19.19 -0.88
N HIS A 476 -2.80 -19.60 0.06
CA HIS A 476 -4.02 -20.35 -0.22
C HIS A 476 -5.25 -19.43 -0.30
N PRO A 477 -5.96 -19.41 -1.46
CA PRO A 477 -7.30 -18.85 -1.51
C PRO A 477 -8.21 -19.63 -0.57
N LEU A 478 -9.04 -18.94 0.21
CA LEU A 478 -9.87 -19.54 1.24
C LEU A 478 -11.34 -19.20 1.02
N ILE A 479 -12.19 -20.22 1.14
CA ILE A 479 -13.64 -20.07 1.25
C ILE A 479 -14.09 -20.69 2.58
N ILE A 480 -14.87 -19.94 3.36
CA ILE A 480 -15.50 -20.41 4.59
C ILE A 480 -17.00 -20.56 4.33
N MET A 481 -17.59 -21.71 4.64
CA MET A 481 -18.99 -22.00 4.29
C MET A 481 -19.82 -22.52 5.47
N ASP A 482 -21.07 -22.07 5.57
CA ASP A 482 -22.06 -22.65 6.48
C ASP A 482 -22.51 -24.03 5.98
N THR A 483 -22.31 -25.06 6.79
CA THR A 483 -22.79 -26.40 6.51
C THR A 483 -24.25 -26.63 6.90
N GLN A 484 -24.88 -25.73 7.65
CA GLN A 484 -26.28 -25.86 8.07
C GLN A 484 -27.28 -25.32 7.05
N CYS A 485 -26.80 -24.61 6.02
CA CYS A 485 -27.65 -24.12 4.95
C CYS A 485 -28.16 -25.27 4.05
N SER A 486 -29.24 -25.01 3.30
CA SER A 486 -29.76 -25.98 2.32
C SER A 486 -28.73 -26.28 1.22
N ASP A 487 -28.81 -27.44 0.56
CA ASP A 487 -27.87 -27.79 -0.52
C ASP A 487 -27.90 -26.80 -1.69
N THR A 488 -29.08 -26.30 -2.06
CA THR A 488 -29.22 -25.27 -3.08
C THR A 488 -28.51 -23.97 -2.67
N LEU A 489 -28.77 -23.50 -1.44
CA LEU A 489 -28.10 -22.30 -0.93
C LEU A 489 -26.58 -22.49 -0.84
N PHE A 490 -26.11 -23.67 -0.42
CA PHE A 490 -24.68 -23.98 -0.34
C PHE A 490 -23.99 -23.87 -1.71
N LEU A 491 -24.58 -24.47 -2.74
CA LEU A 491 -24.03 -24.42 -4.11
C LEU A 491 -24.15 -23.01 -4.71
N GLU A 492 -25.23 -22.29 -4.42
CA GLU A 492 -25.37 -20.89 -4.83
C GLU A 492 -24.31 -20.00 -4.18
N THR A 493 -24.09 -20.16 -2.87
CA THR A 493 -23.10 -19.40 -2.13
C THR A 493 -21.68 -19.77 -2.55
N ILE A 494 -21.36 -21.04 -2.85
CA ILE A 494 -19.98 -21.35 -3.26
C ILE A 494 -19.62 -20.70 -4.61
N VAL A 495 -20.56 -20.60 -5.54
CA VAL A 495 -20.32 -19.87 -6.81
C VAL A 495 -20.11 -18.39 -6.54
N HIS A 496 -20.89 -17.81 -5.62
CA HIS A 496 -20.73 -16.44 -5.17
C HIS A 496 -19.32 -16.20 -4.57
N GLU A 497 -18.89 -17.03 -3.64
CA GLU A 497 -17.55 -16.89 -3.01
C GLU A 497 -16.40 -17.15 -3.98
N VAL A 498 -16.57 -18.06 -4.95
CA VAL A 498 -15.59 -18.24 -6.04
C VAL A 498 -15.44 -16.95 -6.87
N SER A 499 -16.52 -16.19 -7.08
CA SER A 499 -16.41 -14.87 -7.75
C SER A 499 -15.55 -13.90 -6.96
N HIS A 500 -15.65 -13.90 -5.62
CA HIS A 500 -14.81 -13.05 -4.78
C HIS A 500 -13.34 -13.48 -4.85
N LEU A 501 -13.05 -14.78 -4.95
CA LEU A 501 -11.67 -15.25 -5.21
C LEU A 501 -11.16 -14.82 -6.60
N ILE A 502 -12.02 -14.82 -7.62
CA ILE A 502 -11.67 -14.27 -8.94
C ILE A 502 -11.34 -12.79 -8.81
N ASP A 503 -12.12 -12.01 -8.04
CA ASP A 503 -11.88 -10.59 -7.83
C ASP A 503 -10.52 -10.30 -7.19
N ILE A 504 -10.05 -11.16 -6.27
CA ILE A 504 -8.70 -11.07 -5.66
C ILE A 504 -7.60 -11.22 -6.72
N LYS A 505 -7.84 -12.00 -7.77
CA LYS A 505 -6.88 -12.31 -8.84
C LYS A 505 -7.06 -11.44 -10.10
N ALA A 506 -8.24 -10.86 -10.28
CA ALA A 506 -8.58 -10.09 -11.47
C ALA A 506 -7.78 -8.78 -11.53
N SER A 507 -7.47 -8.34 -12.76
CA SER A 507 -6.75 -7.09 -12.92
C SER A 507 -7.56 -5.90 -12.38
N SER A 508 -6.87 -4.97 -11.73
CA SER A 508 -7.47 -3.74 -11.20
C SER A 508 -8.26 -2.96 -12.27
N SER A 509 -7.83 -3.00 -13.54
CA SER A 509 -8.55 -2.39 -14.67
C SER A 509 -9.92 -3.02 -14.94
N PHE A 510 -10.06 -4.33 -14.75
CA PHE A 510 -11.35 -5.02 -14.88
C PHE A 510 -12.28 -4.62 -13.73
N ILE A 511 -11.76 -4.63 -12.50
CA ILE A 511 -12.51 -4.26 -11.29
C ILE A 511 -12.99 -2.80 -11.36
N THR A 512 -12.11 -1.87 -11.74
CA THR A 512 -12.45 -0.45 -11.85
C THR A 512 -13.41 -0.16 -13.01
N GLY A 513 -13.25 -0.84 -14.15
CA GLY A 513 -14.14 -0.71 -15.31
C GLY A 513 -15.57 -1.21 -15.06
N TRP A 514 -15.81 -1.98 -13.99
CA TRP A 514 -17.16 -2.45 -13.64
C TRP A 514 -18.14 -1.30 -13.40
N ASN A 515 -17.70 -0.28 -12.64
CA ASN A 515 -18.55 0.87 -12.33
C ASN A 515 -18.86 1.73 -13.56
N ASP A 516 -18.01 1.68 -14.60
CA ASP A 516 -18.23 2.39 -15.85
C ASP A 516 -19.33 1.75 -16.72
N LEU A 517 -19.78 0.53 -16.40
CA LEU A 517 -20.92 -0.11 -17.06
C LEU A 517 -22.26 0.50 -16.65
N LEU A 518 -22.31 1.22 -15.53
CA LEU A 518 -23.50 1.90 -15.04
C LEU A 518 -23.69 3.25 -15.77
N PRO A 519 -24.94 3.69 -16.01
CA PRO A 519 -25.19 5.02 -16.53
C PRO A 519 -24.61 6.10 -15.61
N VAL A 520 -23.95 7.09 -16.22
CA VAL A 520 -23.38 8.26 -15.52
C VAL A 520 -24.41 8.97 -14.63
N SER A 521 -25.69 8.93 -14.99
CA SER A 521 -26.76 9.56 -14.22
C SER A 521 -27.04 8.90 -12.87
N ILE A 522 -26.59 7.66 -12.64
CA ILE A 522 -26.88 6.89 -11.44
C ILE A 522 -25.63 6.31 -10.76
N SER A 523 -24.47 6.32 -11.43
CA SER A 523 -23.22 5.70 -10.96
C SER A 523 -22.68 6.18 -9.60
N GLY A 524 -23.11 7.35 -9.11
CA GLY A 524 -22.67 7.91 -7.82
C GLY A 524 -23.57 7.58 -6.61
N GLU A 525 -24.77 7.04 -6.83
CA GLU A 525 -25.80 6.89 -5.76
C GLU A 525 -26.44 5.50 -5.71
N VAL A 526 -26.03 4.58 -6.60
CA VAL A 526 -26.72 3.29 -6.77
C VAL A 526 -26.30 2.20 -5.79
N TYR A 527 -25.02 2.19 -5.39
CA TYR A 527 -24.51 1.28 -4.37
C TYR A 527 -24.70 1.89 -2.98
N SER A 528 -25.23 1.10 -2.04
CA SER A 528 -25.42 1.54 -0.65
C SER A 528 -24.09 1.70 0.10
N ASN A 529 -23.05 0.99 -0.35
CA ASN A 529 -21.75 0.86 0.31
C ASN A 529 -21.89 0.51 1.80
N SER A 530 -22.92 -0.29 2.12
CA SER A 530 -23.26 -0.67 3.47
C SER A 530 -24.11 -1.94 3.48
N TYR A 531 -23.83 -2.82 4.45
CA TYR A 531 -24.61 -4.01 4.76
C TYR A 531 -25.79 -3.74 5.72
N THR A 532 -26.14 -2.48 5.99
CA THR A 532 -27.25 -2.12 6.89
C THR A 532 -28.62 -2.35 6.24
N GLU A 533 -29.56 -2.92 6.99
CA GLU A 533 -30.86 -3.44 6.55
C GLU A 533 -31.87 -2.46 5.91
N ASP A 534 -31.53 -1.19 5.65
CA ASP A 534 -32.37 -0.26 4.89
C ASP A 534 -32.21 -0.48 3.38
N TYR A 535 -32.51 -1.72 3.01
CA TYR A 535 -32.40 -2.22 1.67
C TYR A 535 -33.55 -1.63 0.82
N ASP A 536 -33.21 -0.80 -0.17
CA ASP A 536 -34.12 -0.23 -1.17
C ASP A 536 -34.17 -1.09 -2.45
N ASN A 537 -35.37 -1.32 -3.00
CA ASN A 537 -35.54 -2.14 -4.20
C ASN A 537 -35.21 -1.39 -5.49
N ALA A 538 -34.95 -0.07 -5.45
CA ALA A 538 -34.63 0.70 -6.63
C ALA A 538 -33.55 0.05 -7.50
N TYR A 539 -33.71 0.20 -8.80
CA TYR A 539 -32.89 -0.34 -9.86
C TYR A 539 -32.86 -1.87 -9.99
N THR A 540 -33.75 -2.58 -9.29
CA THR A 540 -33.95 -4.03 -9.39
C THR A 540 -35.29 -4.36 -10.05
N PRO A 541 -35.52 -5.61 -10.51
CA PRO A 541 -36.84 -6.06 -10.97
C PRO A 541 -37.94 -5.95 -9.90
N TYR A 542 -37.57 -5.82 -8.64
CA TYR A 542 -38.48 -5.83 -7.48
C TYR A 542 -39.02 -4.44 -7.13
N ASP A 543 -38.55 -3.37 -7.77
CA ASP A 543 -39.05 -1.99 -7.59
C ASP A 543 -40.40 -1.72 -8.31
N ASN A 544 -41.07 -2.76 -8.80
CA ASN A 544 -42.34 -2.65 -9.54
C ASN A 544 -42.30 -1.66 -10.73
N GLY A 545 -41.12 -1.45 -11.32
CA GLY A 545 -40.91 -0.56 -12.47
C GLY A 545 -40.85 0.93 -12.12
N SER A 546 -40.60 1.31 -10.86
CA SER A 546 -40.40 2.71 -10.48
C SER A 546 -39.07 3.27 -11.01
N THR A 547 -38.09 2.40 -11.27
CA THR A 547 -36.77 2.70 -11.82
C THR A 547 -36.39 1.70 -12.93
N GLU A 548 -35.35 2.01 -13.71
CA GLU A 548 -34.78 1.09 -14.71
C GLU A 548 -34.01 -0.05 -14.02
N VAL A 549 -34.02 -1.25 -14.60
CA VAL A 549 -33.34 -2.41 -14.00
C VAL A 549 -31.88 -2.45 -14.40
N TRP A 550 -31.00 -2.31 -13.40
CA TRP A 550 -29.54 -2.37 -13.55
C TRP A 550 -28.88 -3.42 -12.65
N PHE A 551 -29.57 -3.85 -11.59
CA PHE A 551 -29.09 -4.86 -10.65
C PHE A 551 -30.00 -6.09 -10.67
N TYR A 552 -29.43 -7.26 -10.41
CA TYR A 552 -30.20 -8.50 -10.35
C TYR A 552 -31.18 -8.48 -9.17
N ASP A 553 -30.66 -8.16 -8.00
CA ASP A 553 -31.42 -8.03 -6.78
C ASP A 553 -30.86 -6.89 -5.91
N GLN A 554 -31.44 -6.79 -4.73
CA GLN A 554 -31.12 -5.79 -3.75
C GLN A 554 -29.75 -5.99 -3.09
N TYR A 555 -29.29 -7.25 -2.97
CA TYR A 555 -27.99 -7.56 -2.40
C TYR A 555 -26.85 -7.14 -3.33
N SER A 556 -27.08 -7.25 -4.64
CA SER A 556 -26.20 -6.73 -5.69
C SER A 556 -25.94 -5.22 -5.57
N ARG A 557 -26.80 -4.48 -4.86
CA ARG A 557 -26.62 -3.04 -4.62
C ARG A 557 -25.76 -2.71 -3.40
N THR A 558 -25.27 -3.71 -2.68
CA THR A 558 -24.47 -3.46 -1.47
C THR A 558 -23.13 -2.83 -1.84
N PHE A 559 -22.36 -3.52 -2.68
CA PHE A 559 -21.08 -3.08 -3.22
C PHE A 559 -20.91 -3.57 -4.66
N PRO A 560 -20.04 -2.94 -5.47
CA PRO A 560 -19.67 -3.45 -6.78
C PRO A 560 -19.14 -4.89 -6.76
N THR A 561 -18.47 -5.31 -5.68
CA THR A 561 -18.01 -6.69 -5.47
C THR A 561 -19.19 -7.66 -5.38
N GLU A 562 -20.21 -7.32 -4.58
CA GLU A 562 -21.41 -8.13 -4.44
C GLU A 562 -22.22 -8.19 -5.74
N ASP A 563 -22.26 -7.11 -6.51
CA ASP A 563 -22.90 -7.09 -7.83
C ASP A 563 -22.26 -8.08 -8.81
N ARG A 564 -20.92 -8.07 -8.90
CA ARG A 564 -20.16 -9.04 -9.70
C ARG A 564 -20.43 -10.46 -9.24
N ALA A 565 -20.35 -10.69 -7.93
CA ALA A 565 -20.54 -12.01 -7.36
C ALA A 565 -21.96 -12.55 -7.56
N VAL A 566 -23.00 -11.72 -7.43
CA VAL A 566 -24.38 -12.12 -7.76
C VAL A 566 -24.54 -12.39 -9.25
N ILE A 567 -23.98 -11.55 -10.14
CA ILE A 567 -24.06 -11.80 -11.59
C ILE A 567 -23.37 -13.12 -11.94
N PHE A 568 -22.15 -13.35 -11.43
CA PHE A 568 -21.42 -14.60 -11.64
C PHE A 568 -22.21 -15.79 -11.10
N GLN A 569 -22.74 -15.69 -9.88
CA GLN A 569 -23.60 -16.70 -9.28
C GLN A 569 -24.79 -17.06 -10.16
N LYS A 570 -25.46 -16.10 -10.80
CA LYS A 570 -26.64 -16.36 -11.66
C LYS A 570 -26.30 -16.86 -13.07
N MET A 571 -25.01 -16.92 -13.43
CA MET A 571 -24.57 -17.55 -14.68
C MET A 571 -24.52 -19.08 -14.59
N TYR A 572 -24.49 -19.63 -13.37
CA TYR A 572 -24.48 -21.06 -13.06
C TYR A 572 -25.80 -21.47 -12.39
#